data_AF-A0A7R9MUH6-F1
#
_entry.id   AF-A0A7R9MUH6-F1
#
_cell.length_a   1.000
_cell.length_b   1.000
_cell.length_c   1.000
_cell.angle_alpha   90.00
_cell.angle_beta   90.00
_cell.angle_gamma   90.00
#
_symmetry.space_group_name_H-M   'P 1'
#
loop_
_entity.id
_entity.type
_entity.pdbx_description
1 polymer ?
#
loop_
_entity_poly.entity_id
_entity_poly.type
_entity_poly.pdbx_seq_one_letter_code
_entity_poly.pdbx_strand_id
1 'polypeptide(L)'
;MPAPSFEELLSPVTEMGRPDNPDHEYDEMNVEVIAVLLQFLSKRLDNELEIIVDSHLRNHTVQNSRERLAPVLTCLSEASRANATIRKYLRLKILPPLKDVKERPEEGTTLRNRLVRLMTSPHTEVKEL
;
A
#
# COMPACT_ATOMS: atom_id res chain seq x y z
N MET A 1 -16.55 2.17 6.31
CA MET A 1 -16.14 2.90 7.53
C MET A 1 -16.37 4.38 7.28
N PRO A 2 -16.95 5.15 8.21
CA PRO A 2 -17.11 6.59 8.04
C PRO A 2 -15.74 7.27 7.85
N ALA A 3 -15.68 8.29 6.99
CA ALA A 3 -14.46 9.08 6.75
C ALA A 3 -13.77 9.60 8.04
N PRO A 4 -14.47 10.12 9.07
CA PRO A 4 -13.80 10.63 10.27
C PRO A 4 -13.09 9.53 11.08
N SER A 5 -13.53 8.27 10.99
CA SER A 5 -12.90 7.18 11.75
C SER A 5 -11.46 6.87 11.28
N PHE A 6 -11.03 7.37 10.11
CA PHE A 6 -9.63 7.25 9.67
C PHE A 6 -8.69 8.23 10.38
N GLU A 7 -9.21 9.30 11.00
CA GLU A 7 -8.39 10.23 11.79
C GLU A 7 -7.90 9.59 13.08
N GLU A 8 -8.66 8.66 13.65
CA GLU A 8 -8.28 7.86 14.82
C GLU A 8 -7.07 6.94 14.58
N LEU A 9 -6.69 6.72 13.31
CA LEU A 9 -5.48 5.97 12.96
C LEU A 9 -4.20 6.78 13.13
N LEU A 10 -4.33 8.09 13.39
CA LEU A 10 -3.24 9.00 13.67
C LEU A 10 -3.28 9.41 15.14
N SER A 11 -2.12 9.54 15.76
CA SER A 11 -2.00 10.15 17.08
C SER A 11 -0.96 11.26 17.04
N PRO A 12 -1.21 12.42 17.68
CA PRO A 12 -0.19 13.45 17.82
C PRO A 12 1.03 12.92 18.59
N VAL A 13 2.23 13.15 18.06
CA VAL A 13 3.49 12.76 18.74
C VAL A 13 3.65 13.46 20.09
N THR A 14 3.02 14.62 20.26
CA THR A 14 2.96 15.36 21.53
C THR A 14 2.23 14.61 22.64
N GLU A 15 1.28 13.73 22.30
CA GLU A 15 0.46 13.00 23.28
C GLU A 15 1.04 11.61 23.58
N MET A 16 1.53 10.90 22.55
CA MET A 16 1.97 9.50 22.65
C MET A 16 3.50 9.34 22.68
N GLY A 17 4.25 10.43 22.53
CA GLY A 17 5.70 10.38 22.33
C GLY A 17 6.09 10.02 20.90
N ARG A 18 7.38 10.13 20.61
CA ARG A 18 7.92 9.77 19.29
C ARG A 18 7.87 8.25 19.11
N PRO A 19 7.46 7.75 17.93
CA PRO A 19 7.50 6.33 17.65
C PRO A 19 8.95 5.82 17.66
N ASP A 20 9.13 4.55 18.04
CA ASP A 20 10.46 3.91 18.08
C ASP A 20 11.13 3.90 16.70
N ASN A 21 10.32 3.79 15.63
CA ASN A 21 10.79 3.84 14.26
C ASN A 21 10.60 5.26 13.67
N PRO A 22 11.66 5.96 13.24
CA PRO A 22 11.54 7.29 12.64
C PRO A 22 10.70 7.32 11.36
N ASP A 23 10.55 6.19 10.67
CA ASP A 23 9.68 6.09 9.49
C ASP A 23 8.18 6.14 9.83
N HIS A 24 7.81 6.01 11.11
CA HIS A 24 6.44 6.06 11.60
C HIS A 24 6.02 7.45 12.07
N GLU A 25 6.85 8.47 11.86
CA GLU A 25 6.50 9.87 12.13
C GLU A 25 6.36 10.65 10.81
N TYR A 26 5.28 11.40 10.67
CA TYR A 26 5.08 12.29 9.54
C TYR A 26 4.22 13.49 9.93
N ASP A 27 4.72 14.71 9.67
CA ASP A 27 3.99 15.97 9.98
C ASP A 27 3.55 16.06 11.46
N GLU A 28 4.46 15.68 12.37
CA GLU A 28 4.23 15.62 13.84
C GLU A 28 3.14 14.63 14.29
N MET A 29 2.68 13.77 13.37
CA MET A 29 1.73 12.70 13.65
C MET A 29 2.44 11.34 13.64
N ASN A 30 2.09 10.49 14.59
CA ASN A 30 2.41 9.09 14.55
C ASN A 30 1.51 8.41 13.50
N VAL A 31 2.14 7.87 12.46
CA VAL A 31 1.54 7.17 11.31
C VAL A 31 1.83 5.67 11.32
N GLU A 32 2.24 5.10 12.46
CA GLU A 32 2.62 3.69 12.61
C GLU A 32 1.56 2.74 12.07
N VAL A 33 0.28 2.97 12.38
CA VAL A 33 -0.81 2.12 11.90
C VAL A 33 -0.87 2.09 10.37
N ILE A 34 -0.72 3.26 9.73
CA ILE A 34 -0.70 3.38 8.27
C ILE A 34 0.57 2.73 7.69
N ALA A 35 1.72 2.87 8.36
CA ALA A 35 2.97 2.24 7.95
C ALA A 35 2.87 0.70 7.99
N VAL A 36 2.28 0.15 9.04
CA VAL A 36 2.04 -1.30 9.19
C VAL A 36 1.06 -1.80 8.13
N LEU A 37 -0.04 -1.07 7.86
CA LEU A 37 -0.98 -1.42 6.78
C LEU A 37 -0.30 -1.41 5.40
N LEU A 38 0.58 -0.45 5.15
CA LEU A 38 1.35 -0.38 3.91
C LEU A 38 2.35 -1.54 3.78
N GLN A 39 3.04 -1.89 4.87
CA GLN A 39 3.94 -3.04 4.92
C GLN A 39 3.17 -4.35 4.70
N PHE A 40 1.98 -4.45 5.28
CA PHE A 40 1.09 -5.58 5.09
C PHE A 40 0.64 -5.73 3.64
N LEU A 41 0.27 -4.63 2.97
CA LEU A 41 -0.02 -4.62 1.53
C LEU A 41 1.19 -5.10 0.73
N SER A 42 2.39 -4.59 1.04
CA SER A 42 3.62 -4.99 0.34
C SER A 42 3.87 -6.49 0.44
N LYS A 43 3.74 -7.08 1.65
CA LYS A 43 3.88 -8.53 1.87
C LYS A 43 2.82 -9.34 1.13
N ARG A 44 1.58 -8.86 1.07
CA ARG A 44 0.51 -9.52 0.30
C ARG A 44 0.82 -9.52 -1.21
N LEU A 45 1.35 -8.41 -1.74
CA LEU A 45 1.77 -8.31 -3.14
C LEU A 45 2.99 -9.19 -3.46
N ASP A 46 3.91 -9.37 -2.52
CA ASP A 46 5.06 -10.29 -2.67
C ASP A 46 4.61 -11.74 -2.83
N ASN A 47 3.70 -12.18 -1.96
CA ASN A 47 3.18 -13.54 -2.00
C ASN A 47 2.43 -13.85 -3.31
N GLU A 48 1.72 -12.87 -3.89
CA GLU A 48 1.07 -13.04 -5.20
C GLU A 48 2.10 -13.21 -6.34
N LEU A 49 3.25 -12.55 -6.26
CA LEU A 49 4.30 -12.64 -7.28
C LEU A 49 5.06 -13.96 -7.24
N GLU A 50 5.34 -14.51 -6.05
CA GLU A 50 6.00 -15.81 -5.89
C GLU A 50 5.15 -16.96 -6.46
N ILE A 51 3.82 -16.85 -6.35
CA ILE A 51 2.84 -17.81 -6.88
C ILE A 51 2.79 -17.81 -8.43
N ILE A 52 3.09 -16.69 -9.10
CA ILE A 52 3.12 -16.63 -10.58
C ILE A 52 4.27 -17.47 -11.16
N VAL A 53 5.37 -17.59 -10.42
CA VAL A 53 6.58 -18.32 -10.83
C VAL A 53 6.38 -19.84 -10.75
N ASP A 54 5.56 -20.32 -9.82
CA ASP A 54 5.27 -21.76 -9.67
C ASP A 54 3.99 -22.16 -10.42
N SER A 55 4.17 -22.79 -11.58
CA SER A 55 3.08 -23.19 -12.47
C SER A 55 2.09 -24.21 -11.86
N HIS A 56 2.48 -24.93 -10.80
CA HIS A 56 1.63 -25.92 -10.15
C HIS A 56 0.62 -25.33 -9.16
N LEU A 57 0.80 -24.08 -8.73
CA LEU A 57 -0.09 -23.39 -7.79
C LEU A 57 -1.06 -22.39 -8.47
N ARG A 58 -1.06 -22.31 -9.81
CA ARG A 58 -1.78 -21.26 -10.57
C ARG A 58 -3.30 -21.33 -10.49
N ASN A 59 -3.87 -22.51 -10.27
CA ASN A 59 -5.30 -22.71 -10.51
C ASN A 59 -6.19 -22.46 -9.27
N HIS A 60 -5.62 -22.42 -8.06
CA HIS A 60 -6.42 -22.27 -6.82
C HIS A 60 -6.35 -20.86 -6.21
N THR A 61 -5.28 -20.10 -6.46
CA THR A 61 -5.00 -18.81 -5.77
C THR A 61 -5.29 -17.56 -6.58
N VAL A 62 -5.28 -17.63 -7.92
CA VAL A 62 -5.60 -16.48 -8.79
C VAL A 62 -7.03 -15.95 -8.56
N GLN A 63 -7.96 -16.84 -8.18
CA GLN A 63 -9.36 -16.52 -7.87
C GLN A 63 -9.53 -15.70 -6.57
N ASN A 64 -8.54 -15.67 -5.66
CA ASN A 64 -8.66 -15.03 -4.35
C ASN A 64 -7.78 -13.77 -4.19
N SER A 65 -7.06 -13.35 -5.22
CA SER A 65 -6.19 -12.17 -5.18
C SER A 65 -6.98 -10.89 -4.86
N ARG A 66 -8.18 -10.73 -5.44
CA ARG A 66 -9.13 -9.65 -5.12
C ARG A 66 -9.51 -9.67 -3.65
N GLU A 67 -9.92 -10.83 -3.11
CA GLU A 67 -10.32 -10.96 -1.71
C GLU A 67 -9.19 -10.62 -0.73
N ARG A 68 -7.95 -10.93 -1.11
CA ARG A 68 -6.75 -10.63 -0.31
C ARG A 68 -6.32 -9.18 -0.43
N LEU A 69 -6.40 -8.56 -1.60
CA LEU A 69 -5.87 -7.21 -1.82
C LEU A 69 -6.91 -6.11 -1.59
N ALA A 70 -8.17 -6.34 -1.98
CA ALA A 70 -9.22 -5.33 -1.94
C ALA A 70 -9.44 -4.70 -0.55
N PRO A 71 -9.53 -5.46 0.57
CA PRO A 71 -9.78 -4.84 1.86
C PRO A 71 -8.72 -3.82 2.26
N VAL A 72 -7.45 -4.10 1.94
CA VAL A 72 -6.31 -3.25 2.32
C VAL A 72 -6.17 -2.08 1.35
N LEU A 73 -6.32 -2.32 0.04
CA LEU A 73 -6.29 -1.28 -0.98
C LEU A 73 -7.43 -0.27 -0.76
N THR A 74 -8.67 -0.73 -0.60
CA THR A 74 -9.81 0.16 -0.33
C THR A 74 -9.62 0.92 0.99
N CYS A 75 -9.13 0.27 2.05
CA CYS A 75 -8.86 0.94 3.32
C CYS A 75 -7.84 2.08 3.17
N LEU A 76 -6.69 1.81 2.54
CA LEU A 76 -5.65 2.83 2.31
C LEU A 76 -6.13 3.94 1.35
N SER A 77 -6.91 3.59 0.33
CA SER A 77 -7.52 4.54 -0.60
C SER A 77 -8.49 5.48 0.11
N GLU A 78 -9.43 4.96 0.92
CA GLU A 78 -10.38 5.78 1.68
C GLU A 78 -9.67 6.60 2.77
N ALA A 79 -8.68 6.02 3.47
CA ALA A 79 -7.87 6.75 4.45
C ALA A 79 -7.12 7.93 3.80
N SER A 80 -6.57 7.74 2.60
CA SER A 80 -5.90 8.79 1.83
C SER A 80 -6.87 9.88 1.34
N ARG A 81 -8.12 9.52 1.07
CA ARG A 81 -9.17 10.47 0.68
C ARG A 81 -9.63 11.29 1.88
N ALA A 82 -9.76 10.65 3.05
CA ALA A 82 -10.22 11.27 4.28
C ALA A 82 -9.19 12.24 4.88
N ASN A 83 -7.90 11.89 4.88
CA ASN A 83 -6.88 12.66 5.61
C ASN A 83 -5.68 13.07 4.74
N ALA A 84 -5.32 14.35 4.78
CA ALA A 84 -4.22 14.91 3.98
C ALA A 84 -2.84 14.40 4.40
N THR A 85 -2.61 14.20 5.70
CA THR A 85 -1.36 13.68 6.27
C THR A 85 -1.13 12.25 5.79
N ILE A 86 -2.16 11.39 5.87
CA ILE A 86 -2.12 10.02 5.32
C ILE A 86 -1.79 10.04 3.83
N ARG A 87 -2.48 10.88 3.06
CA ARG A 87 -2.25 10.98 1.61
C ARG A 87 -0.82 11.38 1.25
N LYS A 88 -0.28 12.39 1.95
CA LYS A 88 1.10 12.86 1.71
C LYS A 88 2.13 11.80 2.13
N TYR A 89 1.93 11.15 3.27
CA TYR A 89 2.77 10.05 3.75
C TYR A 89 2.80 8.88 2.75
N LEU A 90 1.63 8.40 2.33
CA LEU A 90 1.51 7.32 1.34
C LEU A 90 2.14 7.71 0.00
N ARG A 91 1.92 8.94 -0.47
CA ARG A 91 2.57 9.44 -1.68
C ARG A 91 4.10 9.43 -1.54
N LEU A 92 4.65 9.87 -0.41
CA LEU A 92 6.09 9.87 -0.19
C LEU A 92 6.67 8.45 -0.20
N LYS A 93 5.99 7.48 0.42
CA LYS A 93 6.45 6.10 0.52
C LYS A 93 6.25 5.29 -0.78
N ILE A 94 5.14 5.49 -1.49
CA ILE A 94 4.79 4.72 -2.71
C ILE A 94 5.36 5.40 -3.97
N LEU A 95 5.28 6.73 -4.06
CA LEU A 95 5.67 7.52 -5.24
C LEU A 95 6.70 8.59 -4.84
N PRO A 96 7.89 8.19 -4.36
CA PRO A 96 8.95 9.15 -4.07
C PRO A 96 9.32 9.95 -5.34
N PRO A 97 9.85 11.18 -5.19
CA PRO A 97 10.25 11.99 -6.33
C PRO A 97 11.22 11.23 -7.23
N LEU A 98 10.86 11.13 -8.50
CA LEU A 98 11.62 10.39 -9.50
C LEU A 98 12.92 11.12 -9.81
N LYS A 99 14.05 10.40 -9.81
CA LYS A 99 15.36 10.94 -10.20
C LYS A 99 15.65 10.60 -11.66
N ASP A 100 15.93 9.33 -11.96
CA ASP A 100 16.28 8.85 -13.29
C ASP A 100 15.27 7.79 -13.78
N VAL A 101 14.52 8.09 -14.83
CA VAL A 101 13.42 7.23 -15.32
C VAL A 101 13.81 6.53 -16.63
N LYS A 102 14.77 5.59 -16.54
CA LYS A 102 15.22 4.80 -17.70
C LYS A 102 14.44 3.49 -17.86
N GLU A 103 13.96 2.94 -16.76
CA GLU A 103 13.22 1.67 -16.71
C GLU A 103 11.71 1.92 -16.76
N ARG A 104 10.96 0.95 -17.27
CA ARG A 104 9.51 1.06 -17.33
C ARG A 104 8.92 0.99 -15.92
N PRO A 105 7.79 1.66 -15.63
CA PRO A 105 7.24 1.71 -14.29
C PRO A 105 6.79 0.34 -13.77
N GLU A 106 6.48 -0.63 -14.64
CA GLU A 106 6.17 -2.01 -14.30
C GLU A 106 7.43 -2.86 -14.00
N GLU A 107 8.61 -2.42 -14.44
CA GLU A 107 9.89 -3.09 -14.25
C GLU A 107 10.49 -2.70 -12.90
N GLY A 108 10.85 -3.70 -12.08
CA GLY A 108 11.45 -3.50 -10.75
C GLY A 108 10.67 -4.14 -9.60
N THR A 109 11.25 -4.05 -8.40
CA THR A 109 10.78 -4.75 -7.19
C THR A 109 10.13 -3.82 -6.17
N THR A 110 10.06 -2.51 -6.42
CA THR A 110 9.45 -1.58 -5.45
C THR A 110 7.94 -1.73 -5.42
N LEU A 111 7.30 -1.27 -4.33
CA LEU A 111 5.85 -1.27 -4.18
C LEU A 111 5.15 -0.56 -5.35
N ARG A 112 5.71 0.56 -5.83
CA ARG A 112 5.25 1.26 -7.04
C ARG A 112 5.19 0.32 -8.23
N ASN A 113 6.28 -0.39 -8.51
CA ASN A 113 6.36 -1.24 -9.69
C ASN A 113 5.34 -2.37 -9.66
N ARG A 114 5.12 -2.94 -8.46
CA ARG A 114 4.14 -4.01 -8.25
C ARG A 114 2.71 -3.53 -8.44
N LEU A 115 2.37 -2.36 -7.89
CA LEU A 115 1.05 -1.75 -8.09
C LEU A 115 0.81 -1.42 -9.57
N VAL A 116 1.82 -0.88 -10.28
CA VAL A 116 1.71 -0.63 -11.72
C VAL A 116 1.50 -1.93 -12.50
N ARG A 117 2.26 -2.99 -12.20
CA ARG A 117 2.09 -4.32 -12.80
C ARG A 117 0.67 -4.85 -12.62
N LEU A 118 0.10 -4.67 -11.44
CA LEU A 118 -1.27 -5.09 -11.12
C LEU A 118 -2.30 -4.35 -11.99
N MET A 119 -2.15 -3.02 -12.16
CA MET A 119 -3.01 -2.20 -13.02
C MET A 119 -2.96 -2.61 -14.50
N THR A 120 -1.82 -3.14 -14.95
CA THR A 120 -1.61 -3.63 -16.32
C THR A 120 -1.92 -5.12 -16.50
N SER A 121 -2.25 -5.84 -15.42
CA SER A 121 -2.51 -7.28 -15.50
C SER A 121 -3.85 -7.56 -16.23
N PRO A 122 -3.97 -8.70 -16.93
CA PRO A 122 -5.21 -9.09 -17.60
C PRO A 122 -6.34 -9.46 -16.62
N HIS A 123 -6.06 -9.54 -15.31
CA HIS A 123 -7.04 -9.82 -14.27
C HIS A 123 -7.79 -8.53 -13.90
N THR A 124 -9.00 -8.38 -14.43
CA THR A 124 -9.82 -7.15 -14.31
C THR A 124 -10.30 -6.85 -12.89
N GLU A 125 -10.40 -7.87 -12.05
CA GLU A 125 -11.02 -7.75 -10.73
C GLU A 125 -10.26 -6.86 -9.72
N VAL A 126 -8.94 -6.73 -9.84
CA VAL A 126 -8.12 -5.94 -8.90
C VAL A 126 -7.77 -4.56 -9.48
N LYS A 127 -8.02 -4.35 -10.78
CA LYS A 127 -7.63 -3.15 -11.51
C LYS A 127 -8.46 -1.91 -11.17
N GLU A 128 -9.73 -2.10 -10.82
CA GLU A 128 -10.71 -1.01 -10.63
C GLU A 128 -10.90 -0.58 -9.17
N LEU A 129 -10.09 -1.10 -8.24
CA LEU A 129 -10.11 -0.77 -6.81
C LEU A 129 -9.38 0.55 -6.52
#